data_AF-A0A8S2RJN1-F1
#
_entry.id   AF-A0A8S2RJN1-F1
#
_cell.length_a   1.000
_cell.length_b   1.000
_cell.length_c   1.000
_cell.angle_alpha   90.00
_cell.angle_beta   90.00
_cell.angle_gamma   90.00
#
_symmetry.space_group_name_H-M   'P 1'
#
loop_
_entity.id
_entity.type
_entity.pdbx_description
1 polymer ?
#
loop_
_entity_poly.entity_id
_entity_poly.type
_entity_poly.pdbx_seq_one_letter_code
_entity_poly.pdbx_strand_id
1 'polypeptide(L)'
;MKTGKKLLDEMPENYRNDNITSTSAINMLMKFGDVESAQRIFKSIKTKNIITYGAMMKGYVGNETFEKALDLFEKIDIELDD
;
A
#
# COMPACT_ATOMS: atom_id res chain seq x y z
N MET A 1 4.05 10.74 15.80
CA MET A 1 3.53 9.80 14.78
C MET A 1 3.35 8.37 15.34
N LYS A 2 2.61 8.19 16.45
CA LYS A 2 2.39 6.85 17.07
C LYS A 2 1.07 6.18 16.67
N THR A 3 0.20 6.87 15.93
CA THR A 3 -1.21 6.48 15.79
C THR A 3 -1.44 5.40 14.73
N GLY A 4 -0.77 5.48 13.57
CA GLY A 4 -1.07 4.58 12.44
C GLY A 4 -0.61 3.14 12.65
N LYS A 5 0.63 2.97 13.14
CA LYS A 5 1.21 1.65 13.41
C LYS A 5 0.48 0.93 14.55
N LYS A 6 0.13 1.67 15.61
CA LYS A 6 -0.61 1.14 16.77
C LYS A 6 -2.04 0.73 16.40
N LEU A 7 -2.73 1.51 15.55
CA LEU A 7 -4.03 1.13 15.00
C LEU A 7 -3.95 -0.17 14.20
N LEU A 8 -2.93 -0.32 13.36
CA LEU A 8 -2.73 -1.55 12.58
C LEU A 8 -2.43 -2.78 13.43
N ASP A 9 -1.71 -2.62 14.55
CA ASP A 9 -1.38 -3.72 15.46
C ASP A 9 -2.57 -4.13 16.34
N GLU A 10 -3.50 -3.21 16.60
CA GLU A 10 -4.70 -3.45 17.43
C GLU A 10 -5.93 -3.88 16.60
N MET A 11 -5.86 -3.83 15.27
CA MET A 11 -6.96 -4.24 14.40
C MET A 11 -7.10 -5.77 14.34
N PRO A 12 -8.33 -6.31 14.48
CA PRO A 12 -8.56 -7.73 14.31
C PRO A 12 -8.17 -8.18 12.89
N GLU A 13 -7.61 -9.37 12.77
CA GLU A 13 -7.00 -9.91 11.53
C GLU A 13 -7.93 -9.90 10.30
N ASN A 14 -9.25 -9.90 10.52
CA ASN A 14 -10.25 -9.77 9.46
C ASN A 14 -10.29 -8.38 8.83
N TYR A 15 -10.00 -7.31 9.58
CA TYR A 15 -9.90 -5.94 9.07
C TYR A 15 -8.55 -5.68 8.40
N ARG A 16 -7.48 -6.31 8.87
CA ARG A 16 -6.15 -6.25 8.21
C ARG A 16 -6.18 -6.79 6.77
N ASN A 17 -7.13 -7.66 6.46
CA ASN A 17 -7.31 -8.27 5.13
C ASN A 17 -8.28 -7.50 4.22
N ASP A 18 -8.94 -6.44 4.68
CA ASP A 18 -9.77 -5.59 3.81
C ASP A 18 -8.91 -4.58 3.06
N ASN A 19 -9.00 -4.57 1.73
CA ASN A 19 -8.24 -3.70 0.84
C ASN A 19 -8.37 -2.21 1.23
N ILE A 20 -9.52 -1.77 1.75
CA ILE A 20 -9.73 -0.37 2.16
C ILE A 20 -8.86 -0.02 3.38
N THR A 21 -8.85 -0.89 4.39
CA THR A 21 -8.04 -0.70 5.61
C THR A 21 -6.55 -0.74 5.28
N SER A 22 -6.10 -1.75 4.52
CA SER A 22 -4.69 -1.87 4.11
C SER A 22 -4.25 -0.68 3.24
N THR A 23 -5.10 -0.20 2.33
CA THR A 23 -4.83 0.98 1.50
C THR A 23 -4.69 2.24 2.34
N SER A 24 -5.58 2.43 3.32
CA SER A 24 -5.55 3.59 4.22
C SER A 24 -4.25 3.62 5.03
N ALA A 25 -3.82 2.46 5.51
CA ALA A 25 -2.56 2.27 6.19
C ALA A 25 -1.34 2.56 5.30
N ILE A 26 -1.32 2.04 4.07
CA ILE A 26 -0.28 2.32 3.08
C ILE A 26 -0.16 3.83 2.86
N ASN A 27 -1.27 4.52 2.59
CA ASN A 27 -1.27 5.97 2.38
C ASN A 27 -0.69 6.73 3.58
N MET A 28 -1.07 6.33 4.80
CA MET A 28 -0.56 6.97 6.02
C MET A 28 0.94 6.75 6.20
N LEU A 29 1.41 5.51 6.04
CA LEU A 29 2.83 5.17 6.20
C LEU A 29 3.70 5.86 5.15
N MET A 30 3.26 5.85 3.89
CA MET A 30 3.92 6.56 2.79
C MET A 30 3.97 8.06 3.04
N LYS A 31 2.89 8.67 3.54
CA LYS A 31 2.89 10.11 3.88
C LYS A 31 3.94 10.48 4.94
N PHE A 32 4.33 9.55 5.80
CA PHE A 32 5.35 9.76 6.83
C PHE A 32 6.72 9.15 6.48
N GLY A 33 6.91 8.67 5.26
CA GLY A 33 8.17 8.10 4.79
C GLY A 33 8.50 6.71 5.32
N ASP A 34 7.58 6.03 6.02
CA ASP A 34 7.76 4.62 6.42
C ASP A 34 7.42 3.69 5.23
N VAL A 35 8.24 3.79 4.19
CA VAL A 35 8.07 3.06 2.93
C VAL A 35 8.14 1.55 3.15
N GLU A 36 9.04 1.09 4.04
CA GLU A 36 9.19 -0.34 4.32
C GLU A 36 7.94 -0.96 4.96
N SER A 37 7.33 -0.29 5.94
CA SER A 37 6.09 -0.78 6.53
C SER A 37 4.95 -0.79 5.52
N ALA A 38 4.85 0.23 4.67
CA ALA A 38 3.86 0.26 3.59
C ALA A 38 4.05 -0.92 2.62
N GLN A 39 5.29 -1.23 2.24
CA GLN A 39 5.62 -2.39 1.39
C GLN A 39 5.25 -3.72 2.06
N ARG A 40 5.47 -3.87 3.36
CA ARG A 40 5.08 -5.09 4.10
C ARG A 40 3.57 -5.31 4.05
N ILE A 41 2.78 -4.27 4.31
CA ILE A 41 1.32 -4.34 4.24
C ILE A 41 0.86 -4.63 2.82
N PHE A 42 1.42 -3.93 1.83
CA PHE A 42 1.08 -4.17 0.44
C PHE A 42 1.34 -5.64 0.04
N LYS A 43 2.48 -6.20 0.44
CA LYS A 43 2.80 -7.61 0.18
C LYS A 43 1.85 -8.58 0.89
N SER A 44 1.33 -8.24 2.07
CA SER A 44 0.39 -9.11 2.79
C SER A 44 -1.03 -9.13 2.21
N ILE A 45 -1.39 -8.16 1.36
CA ILE A 45 -2.69 -8.16 0.66
C ILE A 45 -2.73 -9.33 -0.33
N LYS A 46 -3.64 -10.29 -0.12
CA LYS A 46 -3.82 -11.48 -0.97
C LYS A 46 -4.24 -11.12 -2.39
N THR A 47 -5.30 -10.32 -2.52
CA THR A 47 -5.85 -9.88 -3.82
C THR A 47 -5.80 -8.36 -3.89
N LYS A 48 -4.79 -7.85 -4.60
CA LYS A 48 -4.59 -6.41 -4.81
C LYS A 48 -5.49 -5.94 -5.95
N ASN A 49 -6.08 -4.76 -5.79
CA ASN A 49 -6.85 -4.09 -6.84
C ASN A 49 -6.17 -2.78 -7.26
N ILE A 50 -6.72 -2.13 -8.29
CA ILE A 50 -6.18 -0.86 -8.82
C ILE A 50 -6.01 0.23 -7.76
N ILE A 51 -6.86 0.24 -6.73
CA ILE A 51 -6.79 1.21 -5.63
C ILE A 51 -5.53 0.96 -4.78
N THR A 52 -5.26 -0.29 -4.41
CA THR A 52 -4.05 -0.65 -3.64
C THR A 52 -2.76 -0.36 -4.41
N TYR A 53 -2.72 -0.67 -5.71
CA TYR A 53 -1.58 -0.35 -6.57
C TYR A 53 -1.38 1.16 -6.70
N GLY A 54 -2.47 1.91 -6.94
CA GLY A 54 -2.44 3.37 -7.03
C GLY A 54 -1.91 4.05 -5.76
N ALA A 55 -2.32 3.55 -4.59
CA ALA A 55 -1.80 4.05 -3.30
C ALA A 55 -0.29 3.84 -3.15
N MET A 56 0.22 2.66 -3.51
CA MET A 56 1.66 2.39 -3.49
C MET A 56 2.44 3.23 -4.49
N MET A 57 1.97 3.34 -5.74
CA MET A 57 2.63 4.15 -6.77
C MET A 57 2.70 5.62 -6.35
N LYS A 58 1.57 6.19 -5.88
CA LYS A 58 1.52 7.56 -5.37
C LYS A 58 2.49 7.76 -4.19
N GLY A 59 2.55 6.78 -3.29
CA GLY A 59 3.46 6.82 -2.15
C GLY A 59 4.93 6.79 -2.55
N TYR A 60 5.31 5.98 -3.54
CA TYR A 60 6.68 5.94 -4.05
C TYR A 60 7.10 7.26 -4.69
N VAL A 61 6.23 7.84 -5.53
CA VAL A 61 6.45 9.15 -6.15
C VAL A 61 6.61 10.24 -5.09
N GLY A 62 5.76 10.24 -4.06
CA GLY A 62 5.82 11.22 -2.97
C GLY A 62 7.03 11.06 -2.03
N ASN A 63 7.72 9.93 -2.08
CA ASN A 63 8.96 9.66 -1.34
C ASN A 63 10.19 9.58 -2.26
N GLU A 64 10.10 10.11 -3.48
CA GLU A 64 11.22 10.21 -4.42
C GLU A 64 11.86 8.85 -4.77
N THR A 65 11.07 7.77 -4.74
CA THR A 65 11.52 6.40 -5.08
C THR A 65 10.91 5.96 -6.41
N PHE A 66 11.17 6.73 -7.46
CA PHE A 66 10.50 6.63 -8.76
C PHE A 66 10.72 5.28 -9.46
N GLU A 67 11.90 4.68 -9.30
CA GLU A 67 12.23 3.38 -9.88
C GLU A 67 11.27 2.30 -9.34
N LYS A 68 10.96 2.36 -8.03
CA LYS A 68 9.99 1.43 -7.42
C LYS A 68 8.57 1.66 -7.90
N ALA A 69 8.22 2.89 -8.26
CA ALA A 69 6.92 3.21 -8.85
C ALA A 69 6.82 2.61 -10.26
N LEU A 70 7.86 2.75 -11.08
CA LEU A 70 7.93 2.19 -12.42
C LEU A 70 7.93 0.65 -12.38
N ASP A 71 8.79 0.05 -11.56
CA ASP A 71 8.83 -1.40 -11.32
C ASP A 71 7.48 -1.96 -10.89
N LEU A 72 6.69 -1.17 -10.15
CA LEU A 72 5.37 -1.57 -9.71
C LEU A 72 4.36 -1.46 -10.85
N PHE A 73 4.41 -0.38 -11.63
CA PHE A 73 3.56 -0.16 -12.81
C PHE A 73 3.74 -1.28 -13.85
N GLU A 74 4.99 -1.67 -14.14
CA GLU A 74 5.30 -2.75 -15.09
C GLU A 74 4.81 -4.12 -14.63
N LYS A 75 4.68 -4.33 -13.31
CA LYS A 75 4.20 -5.60 -12.73
C LYS A 75 2.68 -5.68 -12.65
N ILE A 76 1.96 -4.60 -12.95
CA ILE A 76 0.51 -4.67 -12.98
C ILE A 76 0.12 -5.30 -14.32
N ASP A 77 -0.09 -6.63 -14.32
CA ASP A 77 -0.92 -7.29 -15.31
C ASP A 77 -2.35 -6.83 -15.05
N ILE A 78 -2.69 -5.65 -15.57
CA ILE A 78 -4.08 -5.28 -15.73
C ILE A 78 -4.54 -6.11 -16.93
N GLU A 79 -5.25 -7.22 -16.67
CA GLU A 79 -6.32 -7.62 -17.57
C GLU A 79 -7.22 -6.39 -17.66
N LEU A 80 -6.95 -5.55 -18.66
CA LEU A 80 -7.89 -4.54 -19.09
C LEU A 80 -9.05 -5.37 -19.62
N ASP A 81 -10.08 -5.54 -18.78
CA ASP A 81 -11.38 -6.00 -19.23
C ASP A 81 -11.83 -4.98 -20.31
N ASP A 82 -11.59 -5.33 -21.58
CA ASP A 82 -12.15 -4.68 -22.77
C ASP A 82 -13.68 -4.83 -22.79
#